data_AF-A0A536P5L7-F1
#
_entry.id   AF-A0A536P5L7-F1
#
_cell.length_a   1.000
_cell.length_b   1.000
_cell.length_c   1.000
_cell.angle_alpha   90.00
_cell.angle_beta   90.00
_cell.angle_gamma   90.00
#
_symmetry.space_group_name_H-M   'P 1'
#
loop_
_entity.id
_entity.type
_entity.pdbx_description
1 polymer ?
#
loop_
_entity_poly.entity_id
_entity_poly.type
_entity_poly.pdbx_seq_one_letter_code
_entity_poly.pdbx_strand_id
1 'polypeptide(L)'
;MAIMDVASGQVHVLPELAGSSSPWRARSPELAIAIQYCSEGYVGPGKQARIVTIDVLTDSVRTLVDVADPCAVGLGGLRWNPAVPDELLYIAAGVNNFETHVLNIATGKDTRLPISAYEATWTWDGSAVAYLAKSPGSSFGSAVRVWKRDGSGETELRRASGAEAFFSIASVSY
;
A
#
# COMPACT_ATOMS: atom_id res chain seq x y z
N MET A 1 1.16 7.16 17.83
CA MET A 1 2.38 6.84 17.03
C MET A 1 3.26 8.09 17.01
N ALA A 2 4.58 7.97 16.97
CA ALA A 2 5.46 9.14 16.81
C ALA A 2 6.34 8.95 15.57
N ILE A 3 6.54 10.03 14.81
CA ILE A 3 7.43 10.07 13.66
C ILE A 3 8.49 11.12 13.93
N MET A 4 9.74 10.83 13.59
CA MET A 4 10.85 11.78 13.70
C MET A 4 11.34 12.14 12.30
N ASP A 5 11.40 13.43 12.00
CA ASP A 5 12.13 13.93 10.85
C ASP A 5 13.63 13.80 11.14
N VAL A 6 14.35 13.02 10.33
CA VAL A 6 15.77 12.70 10.57
C VAL A 6 16.68 13.90 10.31
N ALA A 7 16.29 14.81 9.42
CA ALA A 7 17.13 15.95 9.03
C ALA A 7 17.10 17.07 10.09
N SER A 8 15.93 17.32 10.68
CA SER A 8 15.69 18.37 11.68
C SER A 8 15.68 17.85 13.11
N GLY A 9 15.51 16.54 13.31
CA GLY A 9 15.32 15.92 14.61
C GLY A 9 13.96 16.19 15.25
N GLN A 10 13.02 16.82 14.53
CA GLN A 10 11.69 17.10 15.07
C GLN A 10 10.86 15.83 15.21
N VAL A 11 10.21 15.67 16.36
CA VAL A 11 9.32 14.55 16.66
C VAL A 11 7.87 15.03 16.57
N HIS A 12 7.10 14.40 15.70
CA HIS A 12 5.68 14.61 15.53
C HIS A 12 4.90 13.44 16.13
N VAL A 13 4.08 13.73 17.14
CA VAL A 13 3.18 12.73 17.72
C VAL A 13 1.88 12.75 16.92
N LEU A 14 1.62 11.65 16.23
CA LEU A 14 0.39 11.49 15.46
C LEU A 14 -0.72 10.92 16.34
N PRO A 15 -1.99 11.24 16.03
CA PRO A 15 -3.15 10.60 16.63
C PRO A 15 -3.00 9.09 16.59
N GLU A 16 -3.67 8.38 17.50
CA GLU A 16 -3.57 6.94 17.68
C GLU A 16 -4.18 6.17 16.49
N LEU A 17 -3.48 6.22 15.36
CA LEU A 17 -3.78 5.51 14.14
C LEU A 17 -2.81 4.34 14.07
N ALA A 18 -3.26 3.17 14.50
CA ALA A 18 -2.54 1.93 14.29
C ALA A 18 -2.70 1.50 12.83
N GLY A 19 -1.58 1.37 12.11
CA GLY A 19 -1.51 0.82 10.77
C GLY A 19 -0.17 0.13 10.56
N SER A 20 -0.18 -1.01 9.86
CA SER A 20 0.97 -1.92 9.72
C SER A 20 1.95 -1.52 8.60
N SER A 21 1.59 -0.54 7.75
CA SER A 21 2.47 0.01 6.73
C SER A 21 2.10 1.45 6.43
N SER A 22 3.03 2.38 6.66
CA SER A 22 2.77 3.80 6.48
C SER A 22 3.89 4.45 5.67
N PRO A 23 3.79 4.51 4.32
CA PRO A 23 4.84 5.11 3.52
C PRO A 23 4.94 6.62 3.79
N TRP A 24 6.16 7.07 4.04
CA TRP A 24 6.52 8.47 4.13
C TRP A 24 6.98 9.02 2.77
N ARG A 25 6.84 10.33 2.56
CA ARG A 25 7.48 11.09 1.47
C ARG A 25 7.77 12.53 1.93
N ALA A 26 8.75 13.18 1.33
CA ALA A 26 9.14 14.56 1.66
C ALA A 26 8.16 15.65 1.18
N ARG A 27 6.99 15.26 0.63
CA ARG A 27 5.99 16.17 0.07
C ARG A 27 4.64 15.91 0.71
N SER A 28 3.90 16.95 1.02
CA SER A 28 2.55 16.83 1.56
C SER A 28 1.57 16.12 0.61
N PRO A 29 0.63 15.29 1.12
CA PRO A 29 0.70 14.69 2.45
C PRO A 29 1.91 13.76 2.59
N GLU A 30 2.63 13.89 3.71
CA GLU A 30 3.87 13.15 3.94
C GLU A 30 3.59 11.68 4.22
N LEU A 31 2.47 11.37 4.85
CA LEU A 31 2.14 10.01 5.30
C LEU A 31 0.85 9.51 4.65
N ALA A 32 0.82 8.22 4.32
CA ALA A 32 -0.41 7.47 4.13
C ALA A 32 -0.47 6.30 5.12
N ILE A 33 -1.66 5.98 5.63
CA ILE A 33 -1.86 4.89 6.59
C ILE A 33 -3.08 4.07 6.15
N ALA A 34 -2.95 2.74 6.11
CA ALA A 34 -4.10 1.84 6.14
C ALA A 34 -4.51 1.55 7.58
N ILE A 35 -5.76 1.83 7.89
CA ILE A 35 -6.37 1.60 9.18
C ILE A 35 -7.35 0.44 9.02
N GLN A 36 -7.25 -0.57 9.88
CA GLN A 36 -8.04 -1.79 9.78
C GLN A 36 -8.47 -2.28 11.17
N TYR A 37 -9.79 -2.33 11.39
CA TYR A 37 -10.41 -2.89 12.60
C TYR A 37 -11.68 -3.65 12.22
N CYS A 38 -11.73 -4.93 12.54
CA CYS A 38 -12.83 -5.82 12.18
C CYS A 38 -13.52 -6.50 13.38
N SER A 39 -12.97 -6.41 14.59
CA SER A 39 -13.53 -7.04 15.79
C SER A 39 -14.45 -6.10 16.58
N GLU A 40 -15.53 -6.66 17.13
CA GLU A 40 -16.34 -6.00 18.16
C GLU A 40 -15.63 -6.15 19.50
N GLY A 41 -15.38 -5.03 20.20
CA GLY A 41 -14.69 -5.01 21.50
C GLY A 41 -13.43 -4.14 21.54
N TYR A 42 -12.99 -3.57 20.42
CA TYR A 42 -11.99 -2.51 20.44
C TYR A 42 -12.64 -1.22 20.98
N VAL A 43 -11.99 -0.57 21.94
CA VAL A 43 -12.43 0.75 22.45
C VAL A 43 -12.06 1.79 21.39
N GLY A 44 -12.93 1.97 20.40
CA GLY A 44 -12.69 2.80 19.23
C GLY A 44 -13.95 2.99 18.37
N PRO A 45 -13.86 3.69 17.22
CA PRO A 45 -15.01 4.16 16.44
C PRO A 45 -15.77 3.06 15.66
N GLY A 46 -15.76 1.81 16.12
CA GLY A 46 -16.38 0.67 15.44
C GLY A 46 -15.48 0.03 14.38
N LYS A 47 -16.07 -0.88 13.60
CA LYS A 47 -15.38 -1.57 12.50
C LYS A 47 -15.06 -0.56 11.39
N GLN A 48 -13.84 -0.55 10.89
CA GLN A 48 -13.41 0.38 9.84
C GLN A 48 -12.22 -0.18 9.06
N ALA A 49 -12.20 0.11 7.76
CA ALA A 49 -11.11 -0.23 6.86
C ALA A 49 -10.95 0.95 5.89
N ARG A 50 -9.92 1.77 6.12
CA ARG A 50 -9.74 3.03 5.40
C ARG A 50 -8.27 3.32 5.11
N ILE A 51 -8.03 4.02 4.01
CA ILE A 51 -6.75 4.68 3.76
C ILE A 51 -6.92 6.15 4.07
N VAL A 52 -6.04 6.67 4.92
CA VAL A 52 -5.96 8.10 5.23
C VAL A 52 -4.60 8.64 4.85
N THR A 53 -4.55 9.93 4.51
CA THR A 53 -3.31 10.70 4.40
C THR A 53 -3.23 11.72 5.50
N ILE A 54 -2.00 12.01 5.93
CA ILE A 54 -1.72 13.02 6.94
C ILE A 54 -0.72 14.01 6.35
N ASP A 55 -1.09 15.29 6.41
CA ASP A 55 -0.16 16.40 6.31
C ASP A 55 0.34 16.71 7.72
N VAL A 56 1.61 16.39 7.97
CA VAL A 56 2.18 16.38 9.32
C VAL A 56 2.46 17.78 9.84
N LEU A 57 2.69 18.75 8.95
CA LEU A 57 2.94 20.13 9.33
C LEU A 57 1.65 20.85 9.76
N THR A 58 0.52 20.47 9.16
CA THR A 58 -0.78 21.08 9.43
C THR A 58 -1.71 20.24 10.31
N ASP A 59 -1.29 19.01 10.67
CA ASP A 59 -2.10 18.00 11.35
C ASP A 59 -3.42 17.70 10.62
N SER A 60 -3.43 17.87 9.28
CA SER A 60 -4.61 17.65 8.45
C SER A 60 -4.70 16.18 8.04
N VAL A 61 -5.78 15.53 8.45
CA VAL A 61 -6.09 14.13 8.08
C VAL A 61 -7.20 14.10 7.03
N ARG A 62 -6.96 13.39 5.93
CA ARG A 62 -7.93 13.17 4.85
C ARG A 62 -8.15 11.68 4.61
N THR A 63 -9.41 11.25 4.58
CA THR A 63 -9.78 9.91 4.10
C THR A 63 -9.71 9.87 2.58
N LEU A 64 -9.01 8.86 2.06
CA LEU A 64 -8.85 8.62 0.62
C LEU A 64 -9.69 7.44 0.14
N VAL A 65 -9.72 6.37 0.93
CA VAL A 65 -10.49 5.15 0.65
C VAL A 65 -11.25 4.79 1.92
N ASP A 66 -12.52 4.45 1.78
CA ASP A 66 -13.39 3.98 2.87
C ASP A 66 -14.15 2.75 2.39
N VAL A 67 -13.93 1.62 3.06
CA VAL A 67 -14.48 0.32 2.65
C VAL A 67 -15.78 0.05 3.40
N ALA A 68 -16.83 -0.25 2.64
CA ALA A 68 -18.17 -0.49 3.17
C ALA A 68 -18.26 -1.72 4.10
N ASP A 69 -17.57 -2.81 3.76
CA ASP A 69 -17.45 -3.98 4.63
C ASP A 69 -16.00 -4.13 5.11
N PRO A 70 -15.67 -3.51 6.26
CA PRO A 70 -14.32 -3.53 6.80
C PRO A 70 -13.88 -4.91 7.29
N CYS A 71 -14.77 -5.90 7.43
CA CYS A 71 -14.38 -7.25 7.81
C CYS A 71 -14.04 -8.14 6.60
N ALA A 72 -14.52 -7.78 5.42
CA ALA A 72 -14.34 -8.58 4.20
C ALA A 72 -13.04 -8.26 3.43
N VAL A 73 -12.54 -7.04 3.56
CA VAL A 73 -11.39 -6.54 2.80
C VAL A 73 -10.41 -5.83 3.72
N GLY A 74 -9.15 -6.27 3.71
CA GLY A 74 -8.03 -5.56 4.31
C GLY A 74 -7.35 -4.64 3.30
N LEU A 75 -6.92 -3.46 3.76
CA LEU A 75 -6.11 -2.53 2.97
C LEU A 75 -4.65 -2.60 3.41
N GLY A 76 -3.71 -2.61 2.47
CA GLY A 76 -2.28 -2.68 2.77
C GLY A 76 -1.38 -2.44 1.57
N GLY A 77 -0.08 -2.68 1.73
CA GLY A 77 0.89 -2.53 0.64
C GLY A 77 1.04 -1.10 0.11
N LEU A 78 0.80 -0.09 0.96
CA LEU A 78 0.80 1.32 0.53
C LEU A 78 2.20 1.75 0.07
N ARG A 79 2.32 2.30 -1.14
CA ARG A 79 3.57 2.85 -1.68
C ARG A 79 3.34 4.09 -2.55
N TRP A 80 3.97 5.21 -2.19
CA TRP A 80 4.01 6.38 -3.06
C TRP A 80 4.82 6.09 -4.33
N ASN A 81 4.33 6.55 -5.48
CA ASN A 81 5.10 6.54 -6.71
C ASN A 81 6.27 7.53 -6.57
N PRO A 82 7.53 7.10 -6.74
CA PRO A 82 8.69 7.99 -6.60
C PRO A 82 8.79 9.05 -7.71
N ALA A 83 8.24 8.79 -8.90
CA ALA A 83 8.36 9.68 -10.06
C ALA A 83 7.09 10.48 -10.37
N VAL A 84 5.92 10.01 -9.93
CA VAL A 84 4.62 10.64 -10.20
C VAL A 84 4.04 11.19 -8.90
N PRO A 85 3.89 12.52 -8.78
CA PRO A 85 3.20 13.13 -7.65
C PRO A 85 1.82 12.53 -7.41
N ASP A 86 1.42 12.49 -6.14
CA ASP A 86 0.03 12.20 -5.75
C ASP A 86 -0.52 10.84 -6.19
N GLU A 87 0.37 9.92 -6.52
CA GLU A 87 0.00 8.58 -6.92
C GLU A 87 0.40 7.55 -5.86
N LEU A 88 -0.59 6.82 -5.36
CA LEU A 88 -0.46 5.83 -4.31
C LEU A 88 -0.83 4.45 -4.84
N LEU A 89 0.11 3.51 -4.74
CA LEU A 89 -0.17 2.09 -4.90
C LEU A 89 -0.73 1.55 -3.60
N TYR A 90 -1.74 0.70 -3.67
CA TYR A 90 -2.19 -0.08 -2.53
C TYR A 90 -2.78 -1.42 -2.98
N ILE A 91 -2.95 -2.34 -2.04
CA ILE A 91 -3.57 -3.65 -2.23
C ILE A 91 -4.83 -3.72 -1.38
N ALA A 92 -5.94 -4.09 -1.99
CA ALA A 92 -7.18 -4.49 -1.32
C ALA A 92 -7.26 -6.02 -1.33
N ALA A 93 -7.09 -6.62 -0.15
CA ALA A 93 -7.02 -8.06 0.03
C ALA A 93 -8.30 -8.59 0.69
N GLY A 94 -9.10 -9.32 -0.07
CA GLY A 94 -10.12 -10.22 0.45
C GLY A 94 -9.57 -11.64 0.61
N VAL A 95 -10.40 -12.55 1.14
CA VAL A 95 -10.00 -13.95 1.44
C VAL A 95 -9.39 -14.67 0.22
N ASN A 96 -9.97 -14.47 -0.96
CA ASN A 96 -9.58 -15.17 -2.19
C ASN A 96 -9.08 -14.25 -3.30
N ASN A 97 -9.05 -12.94 -3.07
CA ASN A 97 -8.83 -11.95 -4.12
C ASN A 97 -7.96 -10.82 -3.61
N PHE A 98 -6.88 -10.55 -4.35
CA PHE A 98 -5.96 -9.46 -4.06
C PHE A 98 -6.03 -8.51 -5.25
N GLU A 99 -6.68 -7.37 -5.04
CA GLU A 99 -6.83 -6.33 -6.03
C GLU A 99 -5.72 -5.31 -5.82
N THR A 100 -4.99 -5.00 -6.90
CA THR A 100 -3.92 -4.00 -6.86
C THR A 100 -4.44 -2.71 -7.47
N HIS A 101 -4.27 -1.61 -6.77
CA HIS A 101 -4.87 -0.33 -7.11
C HIS A 101 -3.84 0.78 -7.18
N VAL A 102 -4.11 1.74 -8.06
CA VAL A 102 -3.38 2.99 -8.18
C VAL A 102 -4.36 4.13 -8.00
N LEU A 103 -4.20 4.85 -6.90
CA LEU A 103 -5.02 6.00 -6.56
C LEU A 103 -4.27 7.30 -6.85
N ASN A 104 -4.90 8.18 -7.63
CA ASN A 104 -4.49 9.57 -7.73
C ASN A 104 -5.21 10.39 -6.64
N ILE A 105 -4.48 10.86 -5.64
CA ILE A 105 -5.06 11.50 -4.44
C ILE A 105 -5.56 12.94 -4.69
N ALA A 106 -5.05 13.59 -5.75
CA ALA A 106 -5.48 14.93 -6.14
C ALA A 106 -6.86 14.89 -6.79
N THR A 107 -7.11 13.90 -7.65
CA THR A 107 -8.36 13.76 -8.40
C THR A 107 -9.36 12.79 -7.76
N GLY A 108 -8.90 11.92 -6.86
CA GLY A 108 -9.68 10.81 -6.31
C GLY A 108 -9.86 9.64 -7.27
N LYS A 109 -9.21 9.67 -8.44
CA LYS A 109 -9.32 8.57 -9.42
C LYS A 109 -8.60 7.33 -8.91
N ASP A 110 -9.36 6.27 -8.67
CA ASP A 110 -8.86 4.94 -8.32
C ASP A 110 -8.89 4.01 -9.54
N THR A 111 -7.75 3.43 -9.88
CA THR A 111 -7.61 2.52 -11.02
C THR A 111 -7.15 1.15 -10.53
N ARG A 112 -7.99 0.13 -10.73
CA ARG A 112 -7.60 -1.27 -10.55
C ARG A 112 -6.66 -1.72 -11.66
N LEU A 113 -5.52 -2.29 -11.29
CA LEU A 113 -4.57 -2.89 -12.21
C LEU A 113 -4.99 -4.33 -12.56
N PRO A 114 -4.68 -4.81 -13.78
CA PRO A 114 -5.03 -6.16 -14.22
C PRO A 114 -4.07 -7.23 -13.65
N ILE A 115 -3.67 -7.09 -12.39
CA ILE A 115 -2.70 -7.96 -11.71
C ILE A 115 -3.22 -8.38 -10.34
N SER A 116 -2.77 -9.54 -9.84
CA SER A 116 -3.04 -9.99 -8.48
C SER A 116 -1.75 -10.12 -7.69
N ALA A 117 -1.47 -9.12 -6.87
CA ALA A 117 -0.24 -9.01 -6.10
C ALA A 117 -0.47 -9.39 -4.64
N TYR A 118 0.39 -10.28 -4.14
CA TYR A 118 0.55 -10.53 -2.70
C TYR A 118 1.31 -9.37 -2.02
N GLU A 119 2.37 -8.89 -2.68
CA GLU A 119 3.12 -7.68 -2.34
C GLU A 119 3.40 -6.92 -3.64
N ALA A 120 3.47 -5.58 -3.59
CA ALA A 120 3.76 -4.76 -4.76
C ALA A 120 4.54 -3.49 -4.38
N THR A 121 5.37 -3.02 -5.31
CA THR A 121 6.11 -1.76 -5.20
C THR A 121 6.33 -1.13 -6.57
N TRP A 122 6.56 0.17 -6.60
CA TRP A 122 6.99 0.87 -7.80
C TRP A 122 8.43 0.50 -8.19
N THR A 123 8.70 0.49 -9.49
CA THR A 123 10.07 0.70 -9.99
C THR A 123 10.53 2.13 -9.65
N TRP A 124 11.84 2.34 -9.57
CA TRP A 124 12.43 3.62 -9.15
C TRP A 124 12.01 4.81 -10.03
N ASP A 125 11.75 4.55 -11.32
CA ASP A 125 11.29 5.52 -12.32
C ASP A 125 9.77 5.67 -12.34
N GLY A 126 9.04 4.93 -11.49
CA GLY A 126 7.58 4.97 -11.40
C GLY A 126 6.83 4.40 -12.59
N SER A 127 7.53 3.85 -13.60
CA SER A 127 6.92 3.44 -14.87
C SER A 127 6.27 2.06 -14.83
N ALA A 128 6.60 1.25 -13.82
CA ALA A 128 6.11 -0.11 -13.66
C ALA A 128 5.87 -0.49 -12.20
N VAL A 129 5.10 -1.55 -12.00
CA VAL A 129 4.89 -2.19 -10.70
C VAL A 129 5.64 -3.51 -10.69
N ALA A 130 6.60 -3.64 -9.79
CA ALA A 130 7.19 -4.92 -9.47
C ALA A 130 6.40 -5.56 -8.32
N TYR A 131 6.06 -6.84 -8.44
CA TYR A 131 5.15 -7.48 -7.51
C TYR A 131 5.41 -8.97 -7.33
N LEU A 132 4.94 -9.51 -6.22
CA LEU A 132 4.86 -10.94 -5.98
C LEU A 132 3.48 -11.45 -6.39
N ALA A 133 3.45 -12.31 -7.41
CA ALA A 133 2.21 -12.90 -7.90
C ALA A 133 1.53 -13.73 -6.80
N LYS A 134 0.27 -13.40 -6.49
CA LYS A 134 -0.55 -14.19 -5.56
C LYS A 134 -0.79 -15.57 -6.16
N SER A 135 -0.41 -16.61 -5.41
CA SER A 135 -0.73 -17.99 -5.79
C SER A 135 -2.08 -18.41 -5.22
N PRO A 136 -3.00 -18.96 -6.04
CA PRO A 136 -4.26 -19.51 -5.54
C PRO A 136 -4.02 -20.55 -4.43
N GLY A 137 -4.77 -20.46 -3.32
CA GLY A 137 -4.64 -21.39 -2.19
C GLY A 137 -3.36 -21.28 -1.34
N SER A 138 -2.41 -20.41 -1.71
CA SER A 138 -1.20 -20.15 -0.91
C SER A 138 -1.34 -18.90 -0.06
N SER A 139 -0.73 -18.89 1.13
CA SER A 139 -0.58 -17.67 1.94
C SER A 139 0.56 -16.76 1.47
N PHE A 140 1.38 -17.20 0.50
CA PHE A 140 2.56 -16.49 0.02
C PHE A 140 2.56 -16.32 -1.51
N GLY A 141 3.35 -15.37 -2.01
CA GLY A 141 3.57 -15.16 -3.43
C GLY A 141 4.41 -16.27 -4.10
N SER A 142 4.18 -16.54 -5.38
CA SER A 142 4.85 -17.63 -6.12
C SER A 142 5.91 -17.18 -7.13
N ALA A 143 5.89 -15.92 -7.54
CA ALA A 143 6.81 -15.41 -8.55
C ALA A 143 6.98 -13.89 -8.44
N VAL A 144 8.19 -13.41 -8.70
CA VAL A 144 8.48 -11.99 -8.91
C VAL A 144 8.14 -11.66 -10.36
N ARG A 145 7.30 -10.64 -10.55
CA ARG A 145 6.86 -10.15 -11.85
C ARG A 145 6.94 -8.64 -11.91
N VAL A 146 6.97 -8.10 -13.12
CA VAL A 146 6.89 -6.66 -13.40
C VAL A 146 5.75 -6.43 -14.37
N TRP A 147 4.81 -5.58 -13.98
CA TRP A 147 3.75 -5.07 -14.85
C TRP A 147 4.09 -3.66 -15.30
N LYS A 148 4.17 -3.46 -16.62
CA LYS A 148 4.49 -2.17 -17.22
C LYS A 148 3.22 -1.43 -17.63
N ARG A 149 3.21 -0.12 -17.37
CA ARG A 149 2.08 0.77 -17.69
C ARG A 149 1.95 1.08 -19.17
N ASP A 150 3.02 0.89 -19.95
CA ASP A 150 3.09 1.17 -21.38
C ASP A 150 2.26 0.23 -22.26
N GLY A 151 1.55 -0.74 -21.66
CA GLY A 151 0.74 -1.72 -22.36
C GLY A 151 1.51 -2.92 -22.88
N SER A 152 2.84 -2.98 -22.68
CA SER A 152 3.64 -4.17 -23.03
C SER A 152 3.37 -5.37 -22.12
N GLY A 153 2.63 -5.18 -21.03
CA GLY A 153 2.09 -6.24 -20.19
C GLY A 153 3.02 -6.65 -19.05
N GLU A 154 2.96 -7.93 -18.70
CA GLU A 154 3.71 -8.52 -17.59
C GLU A 154 4.96 -9.26 -18.06
N THR A 155 6.04 -9.16 -17.28
CA THR A 155 7.24 -10.00 -17.42
C THR A 155 7.50 -10.72 -16.11
N GLU A 156 7.67 -12.04 -16.16
CA GLU A 156 8.12 -12.83 -15.01
C GLU A 156 9.64 -12.78 -14.91
N LEU A 157 10.16 -12.39 -13.75
CA LEU A 157 11.59 -12.30 -13.48
C LEU A 157 12.12 -13.57 -12.82
N ARG A 158 11.35 -14.10 -11.87
CA ARG A 158 11.75 -15.27 -11.08
C ARG A 158 10.53 -16.00 -10.53
N ARG A 159 10.58 -17.32 -10.50
CA ARG A 159 9.57 -18.19 -9.89
C ARG A 159 10.14 -18.95 -8.69
N ALA A 160 9.30 -19.16 -7.68
CA ALA A 160 9.57 -20.05 -6.56
C ALA A 160 9.71 -21.48 -7.07
N SER A 161 10.80 -22.17 -6.71
CA SER A 161 11.00 -23.59 -7.00
C SER A 161 11.36 -24.31 -5.71
N GLY A 162 10.63 -25.38 -5.37
CA GLY A 162 10.81 -26.14 -4.13
C GLY A 162 9.98 -25.62 -2.95
N ALA A 163 10.13 -26.27 -1.80
CA ALA A 163 9.32 -26.04 -0.60
C ALA A 163 9.74 -24.83 0.27
N GLU A 164 10.82 -24.12 -0.09
CA GLU A 164 11.48 -23.16 0.82
C GLU A 164 11.62 -21.73 0.24
N ALA A 165 11.07 -21.44 -0.94
CA ALA A 165 11.26 -20.12 -1.55
C ALA A 165 10.24 -19.10 -1.00
N PHE A 166 10.66 -18.35 0.01
CA PHE A 166 10.01 -17.11 0.43
C PHE A 166 10.63 -15.94 -0.33
N PHE A 167 9.83 -15.25 -1.14
CA PHE A 167 10.21 -13.94 -1.68
C PHE A 167 9.52 -12.84 -0.88
N SER A 168 10.21 -11.73 -0.69
CA SER A 168 9.60 -10.44 -0.39
C SER A 168 10.14 -9.43 -1.40
N ILE A 169 9.37 -8.39 -1.68
CA ILE A 169 9.81 -7.30 -2.55
C ILE A 169 9.83 -5.98 -1.78
N ALA A 170 10.95 -5.27 -1.90
CA ALA A 170 11.13 -3.93 -1.35
C ALA A 170 11.81 -3.03 -2.39
N SER A 171 11.41 -1.76 -2.42
CA SER A 171 12.17 -0.70 -3.09
C SER A 171 13.05 -0.02 -2.06
N VAL A 172 14.31 0.25 -2.41
CA VAL A 172 15.34 0.77 -1.49
C VAL A 172 15.69 2.23 -1.75
N SER A 173 14.81 2.97 -2.44
CA SER A 173 15.07 4.37 -2.78
C SER A 173 13.83 5.22 -2.53
N TYR A 174 13.93 6.06 -1.49
CA TYR A 174 13.09 7.22 -1.21
C TYR A 174 13.99 8.32 -0.66
#